data_AF-A0A923X916-F1
#
_entry.id   AF-A0A923X916-F1
#
_cell.length_a   1.000
_cell.length_b   1.000
_cell.length_c   1.000
_cell.angle_alpha   90.00
_cell.angle_beta   90.00
_cell.angle_gamma   90.00
#
_symmetry.space_group_name_H-M   'P 1'
#
loop_
_entity.id
_entity.type
_entity.pdbx_description
1 polymer ?
#
loop_
_entity_poly.entity_id
_entity_poly.type
_entity_poly.pdbx_seq_one_letter_code
_entity_poly.pdbx_strand_id
1 'polypeptide(L)'
;MLTLQLTKKTTLFFVSGAVLIAGLFLFERKPSDTINIKELQPEQLNFAESNKVQPTKPIDANIQATDSSQAVTPNLESTISRLKEADLKTWQMIEEIIKSKNDNDPRLDKELKHQSPEVRAALYEKYEAIPNEARNDRGLIAYMIARDFESAADAQFMKKVFEEPPCLSLADCKSTMPEDPHHSGENQITQNYPQMATLFQIEKRLTEHPEVLKDASIREAIASTLRQAESYAVPIVSNKAQQIRTRFGL
;
A
#
# COMPACT_ATOMS: atom_id res chain seq x y z
N MET A 1 -61.26 47.71 -5.28
CA MET A 1 -60.37 48.09 -6.40
C MET A 1 -59.11 47.23 -6.27
N LEU A 2 -59.03 46.05 -6.91
CA LEU A 2 -58.50 45.82 -8.28
C LEU A 2 -57.21 46.64 -8.52
N THR A 3 -56.05 46.05 -8.85
CA THR A 3 -55.85 45.04 -9.92
C THR A 3 -54.55 44.26 -9.74
N LEU A 4 -54.62 42.93 -9.90
CA LEU A 4 -53.51 42.03 -10.26
C LEU A 4 -53.05 42.33 -11.70
N GLN A 5 -51.75 42.31 -11.96
CA GLN A 5 -51.23 42.17 -13.33
C GLN A 5 -50.33 40.92 -13.42
N LEU A 6 -50.89 39.91 -14.05
CA LEU A 6 -50.31 38.62 -14.39
C LEU A 6 -49.96 38.67 -15.89
N THR A 7 -48.67 38.77 -16.25
CA THR A 7 -48.26 38.73 -17.66
C THR A 7 -47.77 37.34 -18.03
N LYS A 8 -48.67 36.56 -18.63
CA LYS A 8 -48.35 35.43 -19.52
C LYS A 8 -47.86 35.98 -20.86
N LYS A 9 -46.75 35.46 -21.38
CA LYS A 9 -46.53 35.36 -22.84
C LYS A 9 -45.94 33.99 -23.18
N THR A 10 -46.76 33.23 -23.90
CA THR A 10 -46.48 31.96 -24.58
C THR A 10 -46.48 32.25 -26.07
N THR A 11 -45.37 31.95 -26.77
CA THR A 11 -45.32 31.64 -28.22
C THR A 11 -43.92 31.05 -28.49
N LEU A 12 -43.74 29.73 -28.55
CA LEU A 12 -44.00 28.84 -29.69
C LEU A 12 -43.45 29.40 -31.02
N PHE A 13 -42.19 29.07 -31.33
CA PHE A 13 -41.67 28.99 -32.69
C PHE A 13 -41.10 27.58 -32.89
N PHE A 14 -41.90 26.73 -33.52
CA PHE A 14 -41.44 25.54 -34.23
C PHE A 14 -41.37 25.89 -35.73
N VAL A 15 -40.54 25.14 -36.46
CA VAL A 15 -40.42 25.08 -37.93
C VAL A 15 -39.42 26.05 -38.58
N SER A 16 -38.16 25.61 -38.65
CA SER A 16 -37.40 25.42 -39.91
C SER A 16 -35.91 25.43 -39.63
N GLY A 17 -35.28 24.26 -39.74
CA GLY A 17 -33.82 24.14 -39.67
C GLY A 17 -33.29 22.80 -40.12
N ALA A 18 -34.06 22.03 -40.90
CA ALA A 18 -33.62 20.78 -41.49
C ALA A 18 -32.82 21.02 -42.78
N VAL A 19 -31.68 21.74 -42.73
CA VAL A 19 -30.73 21.84 -43.87
C VAL A 19 -29.24 21.95 -43.46
N LEU A 20 -28.87 21.92 -42.17
CA LEU A 20 -27.45 22.02 -41.74
C LEU A 20 -26.94 20.79 -40.97
N ILE A 21 -27.33 19.58 -41.39
CA ILE A 21 -26.75 18.32 -40.89
C ILE A 21 -26.33 17.44 -42.08
N ALA A 22 -25.45 17.96 -42.92
CA ALA A 22 -24.73 17.14 -43.92
C ALA A 22 -23.25 17.53 -44.07
N GLY A 23 -22.77 18.56 -43.34
CA GLY A 23 -21.43 19.12 -43.52
C GLY A 23 -20.51 19.06 -42.29
N LEU A 24 -20.80 18.22 -41.29
CA LEU A 24 -20.00 18.11 -40.05
C LEU A 24 -19.57 16.68 -39.70
N PHE A 25 -19.50 15.80 -40.70
CA PHE A 25 -18.94 14.44 -40.55
C PHE A 25 -17.82 14.16 -41.57
N LEU A 26 -17.09 15.20 -41.97
CA LEU A 26 -15.75 15.06 -42.56
C LEU A 26 -14.69 15.43 -41.52
N PHE A 27 -14.82 14.92 -40.30
CA PHE A 27 -13.65 14.75 -39.47
C PHE A 27 -12.81 13.66 -40.12
N GLU A 28 -11.71 14.06 -40.75
CA GLU A 28 -10.61 13.17 -41.09
C GLU A 28 -10.37 12.25 -39.91
N ARG A 29 -10.75 10.99 -40.07
CA ARG A 29 -10.17 9.92 -39.26
C ARG A 29 -8.69 9.95 -39.59
N LYS A 30 -7.91 10.67 -38.78
CA LYS A 30 -6.48 10.41 -38.65
C LYS A 30 -6.38 8.90 -38.52
N PRO A 31 -5.55 8.23 -39.35
CA PRO A 31 -5.32 6.80 -39.17
C PRO A 31 -4.96 6.63 -37.71
N SER A 32 -5.72 5.77 -37.03
CA SER A 32 -5.42 5.39 -35.65
C SER A 32 -3.99 4.89 -35.71
N ASP A 33 -3.06 5.72 -35.23
CA ASP A 33 -1.73 5.24 -34.92
C ASP A 33 -1.99 4.04 -34.03
N THR A 34 -1.67 2.87 -34.54
CA THR A 34 -1.65 1.65 -33.76
C THR A 34 -0.68 1.99 -32.66
N ILE A 35 -1.21 2.39 -31.49
CA ILE A 35 -0.42 2.49 -30.28
C ILE A 35 -0.02 1.04 -30.08
N ASN A 36 1.17 0.71 -30.57
CA ASN A 36 1.93 -0.45 -30.19
C ASN A 36 2.22 -0.18 -28.71
N ILE A 37 1.20 -0.42 -27.87
CA ILE A 37 1.42 -0.73 -26.49
C ILE A 37 2.21 -2.02 -26.62
N LYS A 38 3.54 -1.89 -26.68
CA LYS A 38 4.41 -2.92 -26.16
C LYS A 38 3.83 -3.12 -24.78
N GLU A 39 3.04 -4.18 -24.65
CA GLU A 39 2.74 -4.79 -23.38
C GLU A 39 4.10 -4.83 -22.72
N LEU A 40 4.31 -3.92 -21.76
CA LEU A 40 5.45 -3.97 -20.89
C LEU A 40 5.19 -5.27 -20.16
N GLN A 41 5.72 -6.36 -20.72
CA GLN A 41 5.74 -7.62 -20.01
C GLN A 41 6.32 -7.25 -18.65
N PRO A 42 5.62 -7.57 -17.54
CA PRO A 42 6.17 -7.31 -16.23
C PRO A 42 7.59 -7.83 -16.29
N GLU A 43 8.58 -6.96 -16.05
CA GLU A 43 10.00 -7.35 -16.07
C GLU A 43 10.06 -8.68 -15.35
N GLN A 44 10.37 -9.75 -16.08
CA GLN A 44 10.32 -11.09 -15.51
C GLN A 44 11.25 -11.04 -14.31
N LEU A 45 10.66 -11.11 -13.12
CA LEU A 45 11.40 -11.09 -11.86
C LEU A 45 12.44 -12.19 -11.99
N ASN A 46 13.71 -11.80 -12.13
CA ASN A 46 14.77 -12.77 -12.28
C ASN A 46 15.09 -13.34 -10.90
N PHE A 47 14.51 -14.50 -10.60
CA PHE A 47 14.68 -15.18 -9.32
C PHE A 47 16.05 -15.88 -9.18
N ALA A 48 16.93 -15.85 -10.19
CA ALA A 48 18.19 -16.59 -10.18
C ALA A 48 19.15 -16.16 -9.04
N GLU A 49 19.04 -14.93 -8.53
CA GLU A 49 19.85 -14.43 -7.43
C GLU A 49 19.09 -14.29 -6.11
N SER A 50 17.81 -14.66 -6.07
CA SER A 50 16.91 -14.28 -5.01
C SER A 50 17.28 -14.94 -3.66
N ASN A 51 17.94 -16.10 -3.70
CA ASN A 51 18.31 -16.91 -2.53
C ASN A 51 19.52 -16.40 -1.74
N LYS A 52 20.27 -15.43 -2.27
CA LYS A 52 21.46 -14.93 -1.61
C LYS A 52 21.05 -13.81 -0.67
N VAL A 53 20.84 -14.14 0.60
CA VAL A 53 20.83 -13.15 1.68
C VAL A 53 22.17 -12.45 1.63
N GLN A 54 22.18 -11.19 1.23
CA GLN A 54 23.41 -10.41 1.26
C GLN A 54 23.68 -10.03 2.72
N PRO A 55 24.95 -10.04 3.16
CA PRO A 55 25.27 -9.48 4.48
C PRO A 55 24.74 -8.05 4.50
N THR A 56 23.86 -7.75 5.47
CA THR A 56 23.30 -6.41 5.63
C THR A 56 24.45 -5.42 5.69
N LYS A 57 24.40 -4.40 4.82
CA LYS A 57 25.35 -3.30 4.91
C LYS A 57 25.22 -2.73 6.33
N PRO A 58 26.31 -2.64 7.11
CA PRO A 58 26.22 -2.19 8.49
C PRO A 58 25.64 -0.78 8.51
N ILE A 59 24.41 -0.69 8.98
CA ILE A 59 23.84 0.54 9.53
C ILE A 59 24.28 0.52 10.97
N ASP A 60 24.86 1.61 11.46
CA ASP A 60 25.30 1.75 12.85
C ASP A 60 24.12 1.53 13.82
N ALA A 61 23.85 0.29 14.19
CA ALA A 61 22.71 -0.11 15.00
C ALA A 61 23.18 -1.06 16.10
N ASN A 62 23.46 -0.46 17.26
CA ASN A 62 23.63 -1.16 18.52
C ASN A 62 22.24 -1.62 18.99
N ILE A 63 21.78 -2.80 18.56
CA ILE A 63 20.48 -3.35 18.96
C ILE A 63 20.71 -4.71 19.63
N GLN A 64 20.55 -4.74 20.95
CA GLN A 64 20.43 -5.97 21.73
C GLN A 64 19.07 -6.61 21.42
N ALA A 65 19.10 -7.84 20.88
CA ALA A 65 17.93 -8.67 20.73
C ALA A 65 17.44 -9.14 22.11
N THR A 66 16.34 -8.58 22.59
CA THR A 66 15.59 -9.11 23.74
C THR A 66 14.61 -10.18 23.28
N ASP A 67 14.68 -11.33 23.93
CA ASP A 67 13.84 -12.51 23.71
C ASP A 67 12.39 -12.21 24.14
N SER A 68 11.53 -11.93 23.16
CA SER A 68 10.11 -11.60 23.35
C SER A 68 9.24 -12.84 23.13
N SER A 69 9.09 -13.65 24.17
CA SER A 69 7.99 -14.61 24.25
C SER A 69 7.35 -14.47 25.63
N GLN A 70 6.02 -14.27 25.63
CA GLN A 70 5.14 -14.01 26.79
C GLN A 70 4.92 -12.53 27.15
N ALA A 71 3.93 -11.91 26.49
CA ALA A 71 2.86 -11.11 27.10
C ALA A 71 1.99 -10.55 25.96
N VAL A 72 0.67 -10.75 26.03
CA VAL A 72 -0.24 -9.85 25.30
C VAL A 72 0.03 -8.46 25.87
N THR A 73 0.54 -7.58 25.02
CA THR A 73 1.07 -6.26 25.36
C THR A 73 -0.01 -5.45 26.10
N PRO A 74 0.23 -5.02 27.35
CA PRO A 74 -0.70 -4.18 28.12
C PRO A 74 -1.18 -2.93 27.38
N ASN A 75 -0.43 -2.53 26.34
CA ASN A 75 -0.71 -1.36 25.53
C ASN A 75 -1.89 -1.54 24.56
N LEU A 76 -2.02 -2.70 23.87
CA LEU A 76 -3.05 -2.88 22.83
C LEU A 76 -4.48 -2.84 23.38
N GLU A 77 -4.73 -3.54 24.48
CA GLU A 77 -6.05 -3.51 25.15
C GLU A 77 -6.39 -2.10 25.63
N SER A 78 -5.39 -1.37 26.16
CA SER A 78 -5.56 0.02 26.57
C SER A 78 -5.89 0.94 25.39
N THR A 79 -5.26 0.73 24.23
CA THR A 79 -5.53 1.51 23.01
C THR A 79 -6.92 1.20 22.46
N ILE A 80 -7.32 -0.07 22.40
CA ILE A 80 -8.66 -0.47 21.96
C ILE A 80 -9.75 0.10 22.88
N SER A 81 -9.52 0.12 24.20
CA SER A 81 -10.49 0.64 25.18
C SER A 81 -10.78 2.14 25.04
N ARG A 82 -9.88 2.88 24.37
CA ARG A 82 -10.01 4.33 24.13
C ARG A 82 -10.66 4.67 22.78
N LEU A 83 -10.95 3.67 21.95
CA LEU A 83 -11.58 3.88 20.65
C LEU A 83 -13.01 4.41 20.82
N LYS A 84 -13.38 5.37 19.97
CA LYS A 84 -14.78 5.83 19.86
C LYS A 84 -15.61 4.73 19.20
N GLU A 85 -16.94 4.82 19.33
CA GLU A 85 -17.85 3.80 18.79
C GLU A 85 -17.62 3.50 17.29
N ALA A 86 -17.42 4.53 16.47
CA ALA A 86 -17.13 4.35 15.04
C ALA A 86 -15.78 3.65 14.80
N ASP A 87 -14.74 4.03 15.54
CA ASP A 87 -13.41 3.42 15.44
C ASP A 87 -13.41 1.98 15.96
N LEU A 88 -14.19 1.69 16.99
CA LEU A 88 -14.35 0.35 17.53
C LEU A 88 -15.02 -0.57 16.51
N LYS A 89 -16.01 -0.08 15.77
CA LYS A 89 -16.63 -0.84 14.67
C LYS A 89 -15.63 -1.14 13.54
N THR A 90 -14.84 -0.13 13.15
CA THR A 90 -13.75 -0.31 12.17
C THR A 90 -12.73 -1.34 12.66
N TRP A 91 -12.33 -1.25 13.93
CA TRP A 91 -11.41 -2.18 14.56
C TRP A 91 -11.94 -3.63 14.57
N GLN A 92 -13.23 -3.82 14.91
CA GLN A 92 -13.87 -5.14 14.88
C GLN A 92 -13.87 -5.75 13.48
N MET A 93 -14.10 -4.94 12.44
CA MET A 93 -14.05 -5.40 11.05
C MET A 93 -12.63 -5.81 10.64
N ILE A 94 -11.62 -5.05 11.06
CA ILE A 94 -10.21 -5.40 10.84
C ILE A 94 -9.88 -6.76 11.49
N GLU A 95 -10.25 -6.94 12.76
CA GLU A 95 -10.01 -8.20 13.48
C GLU A 95 -10.73 -9.39 12.83
N GLU A 96 -11.95 -9.18 12.33
CA GLU A 96 -12.70 -10.19 11.57
C GLU A 96 -11.92 -10.61 10.30
N ILE A 97 -11.44 -9.65 9.52
CA ILE A 97 -10.69 -9.91 8.28
C ILE A 97 -9.39 -10.65 8.59
N ILE A 98 -8.60 -10.16 9.55
CA ILE A 98 -7.35 -10.81 9.98
C ILE A 98 -7.63 -12.25 10.43
N LYS A 99 -8.66 -12.47 11.24
CA LYS A 99 -9.03 -13.81 11.72
C LYS A 99 -9.47 -14.73 10.58
N SER A 100 -10.16 -14.19 9.57
CA SER A 100 -10.62 -14.95 8.41
C SER A 100 -9.50 -15.31 7.43
N LYS A 101 -8.31 -14.70 7.55
CA LYS A 101 -7.18 -14.84 6.62
C LYS A 101 -7.51 -14.45 5.17
N ASN A 102 -8.55 -13.64 4.97
CA ASN A 102 -8.98 -13.18 3.65
C ASN A 102 -8.36 -11.82 3.31
N ASP A 103 -7.14 -11.83 2.77
CA ASP A 103 -6.42 -10.64 2.29
C ASP A 103 -7.05 -10.00 1.04
N ASN A 104 -8.05 -10.66 0.44
CA ASN A 104 -8.83 -10.19 -0.70
C ASN A 104 -10.24 -9.71 -0.29
N ASP A 105 -10.48 -9.46 1.00
CA ASP A 105 -11.79 -9.01 1.47
C ASP A 105 -12.17 -7.66 0.83
N PRO A 106 -13.31 -7.55 0.12
CA PRO A 106 -13.68 -6.32 -0.60
C PRO A 106 -13.91 -5.12 0.33
N ARG A 107 -14.11 -5.34 1.63
CA ARG A 107 -14.23 -4.27 2.64
C ARG A 107 -12.91 -3.54 2.84
N LEU A 108 -11.77 -4.18 2.60
CA LEU A 108 -10.46 -3.54 2.66
C LEU A 108 -10.43 -2.28 1.79
N ASP A 109 -10.93 -2.37 0.56
CA ASP A 109 -10.90 -1.28 -0.42
C ASP A 109 -12.12 -0.36 -0.39
N LYS A 110 -13.20 -0.75 0.29
CA LYS A 110 -14.45 0.02 0.35
C LYS A 110 -14.65 0.73 1.69
N GLU A 111 -14.48 0.01 2.79
CA GLU A 111 -14.89 0.43 4.12
C GLU A 111 -13.68 0.75 5.01
N LEU A 112 -12.52 0.13 4.76
CA LEU A 112 -11.32 0.30 5.59
C LEU A 112 -10.30 1.26 4.98
N LYS A 113 -10.74 2.16 4.09
CA LYS A 113 -9.96 3.30 3.58
C LYS A 113 -9.97 4.44 4.60
N HIS A 114 -8.85 5.17 4.67
CA HIS A 114 -8.72 6.38 5.50
C HIS A 114 -9.07 6.13 6.98
N GLN A 115 -8.31 5.22 7.58
CA GLN A 115 -8.45 4.89 9.00
C GLN A 115 -8.10 6.10 9.87
N SER A 116 -8.83 6.26 10.98
CA SER A 116 -8.53 7.30 11.97
C SER A 116 -7.15 7.10 12.61
N PRO A 117 -6.51 8.16 13.12
CA PRO A 117 -5.24 8.05 13.83
C PRO A 117 -5.27 7.03 14.98
N GLU A 118 -6.40 6.94 15.69
CA GLU A 118 -6.61 6.01 16.80
C GLU A 118 -6.63 4.55 16.32
N VAL A 119 -7.30 4.26 15.20
CA VAL A 119 -7.28 2.91 14.60
C VAL A 119 -5.89 2.55 14.07
N ARG A 120 -5.18 3.51 13.47
CA ARG A 120 -3.79 3.29 13.01
C ARG A 120 -2.85 2.97 14.17
N ALA A 121 -2.98 3.67 15.30
CA ALA A 121 -2.22 3.37 16.50
C ALA A 121 -2.47 1.92 16.99
N ALA A 122 -3.73 1.48 17.00
CA ALA A 122 -4.09 0.10 17.35
C ALA A 122 -3.50 -0.92 16.35
N LEU A 123 -3.47 -0.59 15.05
CA LEU A 123 -2.82 -1.42 14.04
C LEU A 123 -1.31 -1.56 14.24
N TYR A 124 -0.61 -0.49 14.60
CA TYR A 124 0.83 -0.57 14.90
C TYR A 124 1.07 -1.51 16.08
N GLU A 125 0.30 -1.37 17.16
CA GLU A 125 0.44 -2.20 18.35
C GLU A 125 0.08 -3.67 18.07
N LYS A 126 -0.93 -3.90 17.23
CA LYS A 126 -1.30 -5.23 16.77
C LYS A 126 -0.22 -5.86 15.91
N TYR A 127 0.39 -5.10 15.01
CA TYR A 127 1.50 -5.56 14.19
C TYR A 127 2.65 -6.07 15.06
N GLU A 128 3.06 -5.30 16.07
CA GLU A 128 4.12 -5.69 17.00
C GLU A 128 3.75 -6.93 17.83
N ALA A 129 2.47 -7.14 18.11
CA ALA A 129 1.99 -8.31 18.87
C ALA A 129 1.85 -9.60 18.04
N ILE A 130 1.83 -9.51 16.71
CA ILE A 130 1.71 -10.68 15.82
C ILE A 130 3.08 -11.37 15.70
N PRO A 131 3.19 -12.70 15.85
CA PRO A 131 4.46 -13.41 15.62
C PRO A 131 5.03 -13.15 14.22
N ASN A 132 6.36 -13.16 14.09
CA ASN A 132 7.03 -12.91 12.81
C ASN A 132 6.59 -13.91 11.73
N GLU A 133 6.28 -15.15 12.11
CA GLU A 133 5.83 -16.23 11.24
C GLU A 133 4.44 -15.97 10.63
N ALA A 134 3.61 -15.15 11.27
CA ALA A 134 2.26 -14.81 10.80
C ALA A 134 2.29 -13.71 9.72
N ARG A 135 3.04 -14.00 8.64
CA ARG A 135 3.38 -13.06 7.56
C ARG A 135 2.17 -12.49 6.85
N ASN A 136 1.12 -13.29 6.63
CA ASN A 136 -0.12 -12.82 6.01
C ASN A 136 -0.76 -11.68 6.84
N ASP A 137 -0.92 -11.89 8.15
CA ASP A 137 -1.54 -10.91 9.04
C ASP A 137 -0.69 -9.65 9.14
N ARG A 138 0.63 -9.80 9.30
CA ARG A 138 1.58 -8.68 9.28
C ARG A 138 1.47 -7.92 7.96
N GLY A 139 1.48 -8.63 6.83
CA GLY A 139 1.45 -8.03 5.51
C GLY A 139 0.14 -7.32 5.20
N LEU A 140 -0.99 -7.83 5.68
CA LEU A 140 -2.28 -7.14 5.61
C LEU A 140 -2.27 -5.81 6.37
N ILE A 141 -1.72 -5.80 7.59
CA ILE A 141 -1.58 -4.54 8.35
C ILE A 141 -0.63 -3.58 7.63
N ALA A 142 0.51 -4.08 7.16
CA ALA A 142 1.47 -3.28 6.41
C ALA A 142 0.86 -2.68 5.12
N TYR A 143 0.05 -3.46 4.40
CA TYR A 143 -0.74 -3.02 3.26
C TYR A 143 -1.68 -1.88 3.63
N MET A 144 -2.50 -2.06 4.68
CA MET A 144 -3.49 -1.06 5.10
C MET A 144 -2.83 0.28 5.45
N ILE A 145 -1.73 0.25 6.21
CA ILE A 145 -1.01 1.46 6.62
C ILE A 145 -0.32 2.12 5.41
N ALA A 146 0.34 1.35 4.56
CA ALA A 146 1.10 1.90 3.43
C ALA A 146 0.20 2.47 2.32
N ARG A 147 -1.00 1.90 2.11
CA ARG A 147 -1.97 2.38 1.12
C ARG A 147 -2.40 3.82 1.38
N ASP A 148 -2.71 4.11 2.64
CA ASP A 148 -3.20 5.43 3.08
C ASP A 148 -2.10 6.12 3.91
N PHE A 149 -0.87 6.13 3.39
CA PHE A 149 0.28 6.77 4.05
C PHE A 149 0.09 8.29 4.15
N GLU A 150 -0.03 8.81 5.37
CA GLU A 150 -0.42 10.21 5.60
C GLU A 150 0.37 10.93 6.69
N SER A 151 1.11 10.20 7.55
CA SER A 151 1.74 10.79 8.74
C SER A 151 3.19 10.37 8.97
N ALA A 152 3.89 11.13 9.82
CA ALA A 152 5.22 10.76 10.29
C ALA A 152 5.21 9.43 11.09
N ALA A 153 4.12 9.12 11.80
CA ALA A 153 3.97 7.86 12.51
C ALA A 153 3.91 6.67 11.53
N ASP A 154 3.23 6.84 10.39
CA ASP A 154 3.22 5.84 9.32
C ASP A 154 4.61 5.62 8.74
N ALA A 155 5.41 6.68 8.65
CA ALA A 155 6.76 6.58 8.11
C ALA A 155 7.65 5.78 9.04
N GLN A 156 7.54 6.03 10.35
CA GLN A 156 8.22 5.24 11.36
C GLN A 156 7.76 3.79 11.35
N PHE A 157 6.46 3.54 11.22
CA PHE A 157 5.93 2.19 11.09
C PHE A 157 6.52 1.48 9.86
N MET A 158 6.48 2.09 8.67
CA MET A 158 7.00 1.45 7.45
C MET A 158 8.50 1.18 7.55
N LYS A 159 9.28 2.07 8.18
CA LYS A 159 10.70 1.81 8.46
C LYS A 159 10.89 0.56 9.29
N LYS A 160 10.12 0.38 10.37
CA LYS A 160 10.17 -0.81 11.21
C LYS A 160 9.90 -2.10 10.43
N VAL A 161 8.97 -2.08 9.46
CA VAL A 161 8.73 -3.23 8.56
C VAL A 161 10.02 -3.65 7.85
N PHE A 162 10.86 -2.70 7.43
CA PHE A 162 12.15 -2.96 6.78
C PHE A 162 13.34 -3.11 7.75
N GLU A 163 13.13 -2.96 9.05
CA GLU A 163 14.12 -3.26 10.10
C GLU A 163 13.98 -4.71 10.60
N GLU A 164 12.88 -5.39 10.25
CA GLU A 164 12.72 -6.81 10.55
C GLU A 164 13.84 -7.65 9.94
N PRO A 165 14.34 -8.68 10.65
CA PRO A 165 15.25 -9.63 10.03
C PRO A 165 14.51 -10.42 8.94
N PRO A 166 15.18 -10.76 7.82
CA PRO A 166 14.64 -11.68 6.84
C PRO A 166 14.25 -13.00 7.48
N CYS A 167 13.07 -13.50 7.11
CA CYS A 167 12.59 -14.80 7.56
C CYS A 167 12.76 -15.83 6.47
N LEU A 168 13.63 -16.82 6.71
CA LEU A 168 14.08 -17.76 5.68
C LEU A 168 13.28 -19.07 5.65
N SER A 169 12.32 -19.22 6.55
CA SER A 169 11.39 -20.35 6.63
C SER A 169 9.96 -19.81 6.82
N LEU A 170 8.98 -20.54 6.31
CA LEU A 170 7.56 -20.19 6.52
C LEU A 170 7.07 -20.59 7.91
N ALA A 171 7.73 -21.56 8.54
CA ALA A 171 7.34 -22.12 9.83
C ALA A 171 8.11 -21.51 11.02
N ASP A 172 9.38 -21.11 10.82
CA ASP A 172 10.23 -20.60 11.90
C ASP A 172 11.18 -19.50 11.40
N CYS A 173 10.90 -18.25 11.78
CA CYS A 173 11.76 -17.13 11.38
C CYS A 173 13.12 -17.10 12.11
N LYS A 174 13.34 -17.99 13.08
CA LYS A 174 14.66 -18.20 13.71
C LYS A 174 15.53 -19.17 12.91
N SER A 175 14.97 -19.88 11.93
CA SER A 175 15.75 -20.76 11.05
C SER A 175 16.74 -19.94 10.24
N THR A 176 18.02 -20.31 10.31
CA THR A 176 19.09 -19.73 9.51
C THR A 176 19.27 -20.42 8.16
N MET A 177 18.48 -21.47 7.89
CA MET A 177 18.57 -22.29 6.68
C MET A 177 17.25 -22.22 5.89
N PRO A 178 17.30 -22.06 4.56
CA PRO A 178 16.12 -22.19 3.72
C PRO A 178 15.50 -23.59 3.85
N GLU A 179 14.17 -23.67 4.00
CA GLU A 179 13.43 -24.95 4.13
C GLU A 179 13.55 -25.83 2.87
N ASP A 180 13.61 -25.23 1.68
CA ASP A 180 13.83 -25.93 0.42
C ASP A 180 14.48 -25.00 -0.64
N PRO A 181 15.71 -25.28 -1.10
CA PRO A 181 16.36 -24.52 -2.17
C PRO A 181 15.59 -24.51 -3.51
N HIS A 182 14.73 -25.51 -3.75
CA HIS A 182 14.01 -25.68 -5.02
C HIS A 182 12.73 -24.85 -5.12
N HIS A 183 12.13 -24.42 -4.00
CA HIS A 183 10.92 -23.56 -3.95
C HIS A 183 11.22 -22.10 -3.58
N SER A 184 12.49 -21.73 -3.70
CA SER A 184 13.05 -20.56 -3.04
C SER A 184 12.63 -19.21 -3.65
N GLY A 185 12.23 -19.18 -4.94
CA GLY A 185 11.71 -17.97 -5.59
C GLY A 185 10.29 -17.58 -5.14
N GLU A 186 9.36 -18.54 -5.13
CA GLU A 186 7.96 -18.32 -4.71
C GLU A 186 7.86 -18.09 -3.20
N ASN A 187 8.62 -18.86 -2.41
CA ASN A 187 8.66 -18.72 -0.96
C ASN A 187 9.17 -17.34 -0.51
N GLN A 188 10.00 -16.67 -1.31
CA GLN A 188 10.57 -15.39 -0.92
C GLN A 188 9.59 -14.22 -0.94
N ILE A 189 8.65 -14.19 -1.88
CA ILE A 189 7.62 -13.14 -1.87
C ILE A 189 6.74 -13.33 -0.64
N THR A 190 6.36 -14.57 -0.34
CA THR A 190 5.58 -14.90 0.87
C THR A 190 6.34 -14.58 2.16
N GLN A 191 7.63 -14.92 2.23
CA GLN A 191 8.50 -14.63 3.37
C GLN A 191 8.71 -13.14 3.62
N ASN A 192 8.70 -12.34 2.54
CA ASN A 192 8.86 -10.88 2.59
C ASN A 192 7.55 -10.15 2.28
N TYR A 193 6.41 -10.81 2.51
CA TYR A 193 5.11 -10.26 2.14
C TYR A 193 4.84 -8.89 2.77
N PRO A 194 5.14 -8.65 4.07
CA PRO A 194 5.01 -7.31 4.64
C PRO A 194 5.82 -6.24 3.89
N GLN A 195 7.10 -6.52 3.62
CA GLN A 195 8.00 -5.60 2.93
C GLN A 195 7.52 -5.32 1.50
N MET A 196 7.15 -6.37 0.77
CA MET A 196 6.68 -6.24 -0.62
C MET A 196 5.33 -5.53 -0.69
N ALA A 197 4.38 -5.85 0.19
CA ALA A 197 3.08 -5.18 0.26
C ALA A 197 3.25 -3.67 0.50
N THR A 198 4.15 -3.28 1.41
CA THR A 198 4.50 -1.87 1.64
C THR A 198 5.08 -1.21 0.38
N LEU A 199 6.06 -1.83 -0.29
CA LEU A 199 6.66 -1.27 -1.50
C LEU A 199 5.65 -1.12 -2.65
N PHE A 200 4.77 -2.10 -2.84
CA PHE A 200 3.71 -2.02 -3.86
C PHE A 200 2.74 -0.88 -3.59
N GLN A 201 2.34 -0.66 -2.33
CA GLN A 201 1.46 0.45 -1.99
C GLN A 201 2.15 1.81 -2.14
N ILE A 202 3.42 1.93 -1.76
CA ILE A 202 4.20 3.16 -2.00
C ILE A 202 4.25 3.45 -3.50
N GLU A 203 4.63 2.48 -4.34
CA GLU A 203 4.71 2.70 -5.78
C GLU A 203 3.34 3.08 -6.38
N LYS A 204 2.29 2.37 -5.99
CA LYS A 204 0.93 2.64 -6.45
C LYS A 204 0.52 4.07 -6.08
N ARG A 205 0.70 4.47 -4.83
CA ARG A 205 0.38 5.81 -4.34
C ARG A 205 1.14 6.90 -5.10
N LEU A 206 2.44 6.72 -5.31
CA LEU A 206 3.26 7.68 -6.08
C LEU A 206 2.85 7.76 -7.56
N THR A 207 2.38 6.64 -8.13
CA THR A 207 1.89 6.58 -9.51
C THR A 207 0.54 7.28 -9.66
N GLU A 208 -0.41 6.99 -8.76
CA GLU A 208 -1.77 7.53 -8.80
C GLU A 208 -1.84 8.98 -8.31
N HIS A 209 -0.94 9.38 -7.41
CA HIS A 209 -0.96 10.66 -6.70
C HIS A 209 0.43 11.31 -6.62
N PRO A 210 1.05 11.69 -7.75
CA PRO A 210 2.38 12.29 -7.77
C PRO A 210 2.46 13.63 -7.01
N GLU A 211 1.33 14.31 -6.79
CA GLU A 211 1.24 15.53 -5.98
C GLU A 211 1.65 15.34 -4.52
N VAL A 212 1.61 14.11 -4.00
CA VAL A 212 2.06 13.78 -2.64
C VAL A 212 3.53 14.15 -2.44
N LEU A 213 4.34 14.10 -3.50
CA LEU A 213 5.76 14.48 -3.47
C LEU A 213 6.01 16.00 -3.38
N LYS A 214 4.96 16.83 -3.49
CA LYS A 214 5.08 18.29 -3.29
C LYS A 214 5.24 18.66 -1.82
N ASP A 215 4.75 17.83 -0.90
CA ASP A 215 5.00 17.99 0.52
C ASP A 215 6.41 17.48 0.84
N ALA A 216 7.28 18.39 1.31
CA ALA A 216 8.69 18.07 1.58
C ALA A 216 8.85 17.06 2.71
N SER A 217 7.97 17.08 3.72
CA SER A 217 8.04 16.16 4.86
C SER A 217 7.67 14.74 4.44
N ILE A 218 6.60 14.61 3.65
CA ILE A 218 6.14 13.33 3.11
C ILE A 218 7.14 12.78 2.11
N ARG A 219 7.68 13.64 1.22
CA ARG A 219 8.73 13.25 0.28
C ARG A 219 9.95 12.68 1.00
N GLU A 220 10.45 13.36 2.03
CA GLU A 220 11.61 12.89 2.81
C GLU A 220 11.28 11.60 3.58
N ALA A 221 10.08 11.50 4.13
CA ALA A 221 9.63 10.29 4.82
C ALA A 221 9.61 9.06 3.89
N ILE A 222 9.09 9.20 2.68
CA ILE A 222 9.09 8.14 1.65
C ILE A 222 10.52 7.84 1.21
N ALA A 223 11.32 8.85 0.88
CA ALA A 223 12.71 8.68 0.47
C ALA A 223 13.53 7.94 1.54
N SER A 224 13.38 8.33 2.81
CA SER A 224 14.05 7.67 3.92
C SER A 224 13.58 6.23 4.13
N THR A 225 12.30 5.94 3.91
CA THR A 225 11.76 4.57 3.98
C THR A 225 12.33 3.70 2.85
N LEU A 226 12.39 4.23 1.63
CA LEU A 226 12.97 3.52 0.48
C LEU A 226 14.47 3.26 0.68
N ARG A 227 15.24 4.21 1.23
CA ARG A 227 16.65 3.98 1.58
C ARG A 227 16.82 2.88 2.63
N GLN A 228 15.92 2.78 3.60
CA GLN A 228 15.91 1.67 4.55
C GLN A 228 15.64 0.34 3.82
N ALA A 229 14.63 0.30 2.95
CA ALA A 229 14.31 -0.89 2.16
C ALA A 229 15.43 -1.31 1.19
N GLU A 230 16.19 -0.36 0.61
CA GLU A 230 17.37 -0.64 -0.21
C GLU A 230 18.50 -1.36 0.57
N SER A 231 18.57 -1.14 1.88
CA SER A 231 19.54 -1.81 2.74
C SER A 231 19.11 -3.20 3.21
N TYR A 232 17.87 -3.59 2.91
CA TYR A 232 17.31 -4.87 3.31
C TYR A 232 18.03 -6.03 2.61
N ALA A 233 18.26 -7.12 3.35
CA ALA A 233 19.17 -8.18 2.93
C ALA A 233 18.66 -9.03 1.74
N VAL A 234 17.36 -8.96 1.44
CA VAL A 234 16.72 -9.76 0.40
C VAL A 234 16.68 -8.98 -0.92
N PRO A 235 17.34 -9.45 -2.00
CA PRO A 235 17.49 -8.71 -3.25
C PRO A 235 16.17 -8.24 -3.89
N ILE A 236 15.10 -9.04 -3.80
CA ILE A 236 13.82 -8.66 -4.40
C ILE A 236 13.23 -7.39 -3.76
N VAL A 237 13.44 -7.20 -2.45
CA VAL A 237 12.97 -6.03 -1.70
C VAL A 237 13.86 -4.83 -2.00
N SER A 238 15.18 -4.98 -1.89
CA SER A 238 16.13 -3.88 -2.09
C SER A 238 16.13 -3.37 -3.53
N ASN A 239 16.09 -4.27 -4.52
CA ASN A 239 15.97 -3.88 -5.94
C ASN A 239 14.66 -3.16 -6.21
N LYS A 240 13.53 -3.65 -5.66
CA LYS A 240 12.23 -2.99 -5.83
C LYS A 240 12.22 -1.59 -5.22
N ALA A 241 12.80 -1.42 -4.04
CA ALA A 241 12.95 -0.11 -3.40
C ALA A 241 13.79 0.85 -4.25
N GLN A 242 14.92 0.38 -4.80
CA GLN A 242 15.78 1.16 -5.68
C GLN A 242 15.08 1.57 -6.99
N GLN A 243 14.31 0.66 -7.58
CA GLN A 243 13.50 0.94 -8.76
C GLN A 243 12.50 2.06 -8.49
N ILE A 244 11.75 1.99 -7.39
CA ILE A 244 10.79 3.03 -6.99
C ILE A 244 11.53 4.35 -6.77
N ARG A 245 12.60 4.35 -5.98
CA ARG A 245 13.37 5.57 -5.66
C ARG A 245 13.89 6.27 -6.91
N THR A 246 14.46 5.49 -7.84
CA THR A 246 14.99 6.00 -9.11
C THR A 246 13.87 6.53 -10.01
N ARG A 247 12.76 5.79 -10.14
CA ARG A 247 11.60 6.16 -10.98
C ARG A 247 10.98 7.50 -10.57
N PHE A 248 10.94 7.80 -9.27
CA PHE A 248 10.29 8.99 -8.73
C PHE A 248 11.27 10.11 -8.30
N GLY A 249 12.59 9.93 -8.49
CA GLY A 249 13.59 10.95 -8.16
C GLY A 249 13.68 11.24 -6.65
N LEU A 250 13.75 10.18 -5.85
CA LEU A 250 13.82 10.21 -4.38
C LEU A 250 15.20 9.84 -3.81
#